data_AF-A0A7K4FB66-F1
#
_entry.id   AF-A0A7K4FB66-F1
#
_cell.length_a   1.000
_cell.length_b   1.000
_cell.length_c   1.000
_cell.angle_alpha   90.00
_cell.angle_beta   90.00
_cell.angle_gamma   90.00
#
_symmetry.space_group_name_H-M   'P 1'
#
loop_
_entity.id
_entity.type
_entity.pdbx_description
1 polymer ?
#
loop_
_entity_poly.entity_id
_entity_poly.type
_entity_poly.pdbx_seq_one_letter_code
_entity_poly.pdbx_strand_id
1 'polypeptide(L)'
;MGDSENDFSAYGIYTIKEKAEFSFLGVTIKIEKIGEHVYSYFRKDTEDNLLKKVIPVTSSELTIEISPIRPLNYPARRAAHVYLDFETPIFSSEGSAASVFVRCPVEIGIFLVHDGHKDSLDWVDCEPFNSRFCLYGSPESGTLCKYAPSEIVDSYDDSTPFTDGILKVDLKNDLEKGLTISKIVFAANEVSVYYKNTKA
;
A
#
# COMPACT_ATOMS: atom_id res chain seq x y z
N MET A 1 -14.06 35.44 -2.77
CA MET A 1 -14.17 34.65 -1.53
C MET A 1 -13.12 33.57 -1.63
N GLY A 2 -12.27 33.43 -0.61
CA GLY A 2 -11.00 32.70 -0.73
C GLY A 2 -11.20 31.22 -1.01
N ASP A 3 -10.76 30.78 -2.18
CA ASP A 3 -10.50 29.38 -2.50
C ASP A 3 -9.38 28.88 -1.57
N SER A 4 -9.74 28.28 -0.43
CA SER A 4 -8.76 27.58 0.40
C SER A 4 -8.39 26.28 -0.31
N GLU A 5 -7.40 26.35 -1.18
CA GLU A 5 -6.73 25.21 -1.78
C GLU A 5 -5.95 24.53 -0.65
N ASN A 6 -6.46 23.41 -0.15
CA ASN A 6 -5.76 22.61 0.84
C ASN A 6 -4.92 21.56 0.10
N ASP A 7 -3.60 21.73 0.15
CA ASP A 7 -2.63 20.75 -0.33
C ASP A 7 -2.26 19.81 0.83
N PHE A 8 -2.41 18.52 0.61
CA PHE A 8 -2.21 17.49 1.61
C PHE A 8 -1.18 16.45 1.14
N SER A 9 -0.33 16.02 2.07
CA SER A 9 0.70 15.00 1.85
C SER A 9 0.77 14.02 3.02
N ALA A 10 -0.38 13.53 3.47
CA ALA A 10 -0.47 12.58 4.57
C ALA A 10 -1.62 11.60 4.40
N TYR A 11 -1.54 10.48 5.12
CA TYR A 11 -2.69 9.61 5.37
C TYR A 11 -3.58 10.23 6.45
N GLY A 12 -4.88 10.01 6.33
CA GLY A 12 -5.87 10.54 7.26
C GLY A 12 -7.27 10.61 6.69
N ILE A 13 -8.17 11.18 7.49
CA ILE A 13 -9.55 11.45 7.11
C ILE A 13 -9.68 12.93 6.79
N TYR A 14 -10.30 13.24 5.65
CA TYR A 14 -10.42 14.59 5.11
C TYR A 14 -11.86 14.87 4.72
N THR A 15 -12.41 15.99 5.20
CA THR A 15 -13.71 16.50 4.76
C THR A 15 -13.49 17.62 3.74
N ILE A 16 -14.00 17.40 2.53
CA ILE A 16 -13.82 18.23 1.35
C ILE A 16 -15.13 18.99 1.11
N LYS A 17 -15.07 20.31 1.27
CA LYS A 17 -16.21 21.19 1.03
C LYS A 17 -16.29 21.57 -0.44
N GLU A 18 -15.24 22.20 -0.95
CA GLU A 18 -15.17 22.70 -2.33
C GLU A 18 -14.10 21.97 -3.14
N LYS A 19 -12.83 22.07 -2.74
CA LYS A 19 -11.72 21.41 -3.43
C LYS A 19 -10.65 20.89 -2.48
N ALA A 20 -9.92 19.87 -2.91
CA ALA A 20 -8.75 19.34 -2.24
C ALA A 20 -7.75 18.78 -3.26
N GLU A 21 -6.46 18.96 -2.97
CA GLU A 21 -5.38 18.36 -3.74
C GLU A 21 -4.48 17.53 -2.81
N PHE A 22 -4.12 16.34 -3.26
CA PHE A 22 -3.23 15.44 -2.55
C PHE A 22 -2.04 15.13 -3.45
N SER A 23 -0.85 15.33 -2.90
CA SER A 23 0.40 15.11 -3.61
C SER A 23 1.22 14.05 -2.88
N PHE A 24 1.45 12.93 -3.55
CA PHE A 24 2.31 11.84 -3.11
C PHE A 24 3.48 11.69 -4.09
N LEU A 25 4.36 10.71 -3.87
CA LEU A 25 5.51 10.47 -4.73
C LEU A 25 5.05 10.18 -6.18
N GLY A 26 5.18 11.19 -7.06
CA GLY A 26 4.78 11.13 -8.47
C GLY A 26 3.27 10.98 -8.74
N VAL A 27 2.42 11.02 -7.71
CA VAL A 27 0.96 10.88 -7.83
C VAL A 27 0.28 12.16 -7.38
N THR A 28 -0.66 12.66 -8.17
CA THR A 28 -1.51 13.80 -7.81
C THR A 28 -2.97 13.40 -7.88
N ILE A 29 -3.72 13.70 -6.83
CA ILE A 29 -5.17 13.50 -6.76
C ILE A 29 -5.83 14.84 -6.50
N LYS A 30 -6.82 15.18 -7.32
CA LYS A 30 -7.64 16.39 -7.17
C LYS A 30 -9.09 15.99 -7.02
N ILE A 31 -9.76 16.60 -6.06
CA ILE A 31 -11.19 16.43 -5.83
C ILE A 31 -11.82 17.81 -5.79
N GLU A 32 -12.89 18.01 -6.56
CA GLU A 32 -13.54 19.31 -6.70
C GLU A 32 -15.06 19.16 -6.78
N LYS A 33 -15.80 19.98 -6.04
CA LYS A 33 -17.24 20.07 -6.07
C LYS A 33 -17.68 20.68 -7.40
N ILE A 34 -18.51 19.95 -8.14
CA ILE A 34 -19.01 20.37 -9.46
C ILE A 34 -20.54 20.57 -9.47
N GLY A 35 -21.19 20.34 -8.33
CA GLY A 35 -22.62 20.54 -8.11
C GLY A 35 -22.98 20.37 -6.63
N GLU A 36 -24.24 20.58 -6.27
CA GLU A 36 -24.70 20.59 -4.87
C GLU A 36 -24.31 19.33 -4.08
N HIS A 37 -24.35 18.18 -4.75
CA HIS A 37 -24.12 16.84 -4.20
C HIS A 37 -23.21 15.98 -5.08
N VAL A 38 -22.35 16.64 -5.86
CA VAL A 38 -21.52 15.95 -6.86
C VAL A 38 -20.10 16.50 -6.83
N TYR A 39 -19.15 15.59 -6.68
CA TYR A 39 -17.72 15.87 -6.76
C TYR A 39 -17.11 15.20 -7.99
N SER A 40 -16.11 15.84 -8.57
CA SER A 40 -15.21 15.22 -9.53
C SER A 40 -13.98 14.70 -8.78
N TYR A 41 -13.48 13.56 -9.22
CA TYR A 41 -12.22 12.99 -8.78
C TYR A 41 -11.32 12.83 -9.98
N PHE A 42 -10.10 13.33 -9.87
CA PHE A 42 -9.06 13.23 -10.87
C PHE A 42 -7.80 12.69 -10.23
N ARG A 43 -7.17 11.71 -10.88
CA ARG A 43 -5.85 11.21 -10.50
C ARG A 43 -4.92 11.23 -11.70
N LYS A 44 -3.71 11.69 -11.46
CA LYS A 44 -2.54 11.49 -12.32
C LYS A 44 -1.56 10.59 -11.57
N ASP A 45 -1.21 9.45 -12.15
CA ASP A 45 -0.22 8.55 -11.54
C ASP A 45 1.21 8.79 -12.04
N THR A 46 2.16 8.01 -11.53
CA THR A 46 3.60 8.14 -11.81
C THR A 46 3.97 7.87 -13.27
N GLU A 47 3.08 7.26 -14.04
CA GLU A 47 3.23 6.97 -15.47
C GLU A 47 2.47 7.99 -16.33
N ASP A 48 2.06 9.13 -15.75
CA ASP A 48 1.24 10.16 -16.38
C ASP A 48 -0.16 9.69 -16.82
N ASN A 49 -0.63 8.50 -16.40
CA ASN A 49 -1.97 8.06 -16.73
C ASN A 49 -3.01 8.88 -15.95
N LEU A 50 -4.09 9.23 -16.64
CA LEU A 50 -5.18 10.02 -16.09
C LEU A 50 -6.41 9.16 -15.82
N LEU A 51 -6.92 9.26 -14.60
CA LEU A 51 -8.18 8.68 -14.18
C LEU A 51 -9.16 9.81 -13.79
N LYS A 52 -10.39 9.73 -14.26
CA LYS A 52 -11.49 10.63 -13.88
C LYS A 52 -12.68 9.83 -13.39
N LYS A 53 -13.27 10.25 -12.27
CA LYS A 53 -14.50 9.69 -11.68
C LYS A 53 -15.44 10.83 -11.29
N VAL A 54 -16.74 10.56 -11.32
CA VAL A 54 -17.76 11.43 -10.74
C VAL A 54 -18.29 10.73 -9.49
N ILE A 55 -18.39 11.48 -8.39
CA ILE A 55 -18.77 10.99 -7.06
C ILE A 55 -20.06 11.72 -6.65
N PRO A 56 -21.23 11.11 -6.87
CA PRO A 56 -22.46 11.55 -6.22
C PRO A 56 -22.39 11.25 -4.73
N VAL A 57 -22.81 12.19 -3.90
CA VAL A 57 -22.87 12.05 -2.44
C VAL A 57 -24.25 12.43 -1.93
N THR A 58 -24.69 11.86 -0.81
CA THR A 58 -25.95 12.24 -0.16
C THR A 58 -25.80 13.47 0.74
N SER A 59 -24.58 13.73 1.21
CA SER A 59 -24.19 14.86 2.05
C SER A 59 -23.83 16.09 1.20
N SER A 60 -23.87 17.28 1.81
CA SER A 60 -23.36 18.52 1.20
C SER A 60 -21.82 18.60 1.18
N GLU A 61 -21.17 17.77 2.00
CA GLU A 61 -19.72 17.65 2.15
C GLU A 61 -19.29 16.20 1.89
N LEU A 62 -18.17 16.03 1.17
CA LEU A 62 -17.57 14.73 0.90
C LEU A 62 -16.51 14.43 1.97
N THR A 63 -16.62 13.29 2.66
CA THR A 63 -15.54 12.81 3.53
C THR A 63 -14.83 11.65 2.87
N ILE A 64 -13.50 11.71 2.81
CA ILE A 64 -12.66 10.62 2.34
C ILE A 64 -11.67 10.19 3.42
N GLU A 65 -11.19 8.97 3.30
CA GLU A 65 -10.04 8.48 4.03
C GLU A 65 -8.97 8.05 3.03
N ILE A 66 -7.74 8.47 3.30
CA ILE A 66 -6.55 8.02 2.59
C ILE A 66 -5.72 7.22 3.59
N SER A 67 -5.52 5.93 3.33
CA SER A 67 -4.84 5.02 4.24
C SER A 67 -3.87 4.10 3.51
N PRO A 68 -2.76 3.68 4.15
CA PRO A 68 -1.91 2.66 3.58
C PRO A 68 -2.65 1.32 3.58
N ILE A 69 -2.55 0.59 2.48
CA ILE A 69 -3.17 -0.72 2.30
C ILE A 69 -2.14 -1.74 1.83
N ARG A 70 -2.50 -3.02 1.96
CA ARG A 70 -1.67 -4.13 1.49
C ARG A 70 -1.49 -4.08 -0.04
N PRO A 71 -0.32 -4.45 -0.57
CA PRO A 71 0.03 -4.27 -1.98
C PRO A 71 -0.59 -5.36 -2.88
N LEU A 72 -1.92 -5.38 -2.99
CA LEU A 72 -2.66 -6.42 -3.70
C LEU A 72 -3.47 -5.90 -4.88
N ASN A 73 -3.65 -4.59 -5.04
CA ASN A 73 -4.69 -4.05 -5.93
C ASN A 73 -4.11 -3.57 -7.27
N TYR A 74 -2.89 -3.06 -7.29
CA TYR A 74 -2.20 -2.64 -8.51
C TYR A 74 -1.33 -3.79 -9.07
N PRO A 75 -1.12 -3.92 -10.39
CA PRO A 75 -1.94 -3.33 -11.46
C PRO A 75 -3.31 -4.01 -11.58
N ALA A 76 -3.50 -5.16 -10.93
CA ALA A 76 -4.79 -5.84 -10.83
C ALA A 76 -4.83 -6.76 -9.61
N ARG A 77 -5.99 -6.85 -8.96
CA ARG A 77 -6.21 -7.73 -7.81
C ARG A 77 -6.27 -9.21 -8.19
N ARG A 78 -5.10 -9.84 -8.35
CA ARG A 78 -4.96 -11.24 -8.84
C ARG A 78 -4.25 -12.18 -7.85
N ALA A 79 -3.44 -11.65 -6.95
CA ALA A 79 -2.70 -12.43 -5.96
C ALA A 79 -3.28 -12.22 -4.55
N ALA A 80 -3.08 -13.21 -3.68
CA ALA A 80 -3.38 -13.12 -2.26
C ALA A 80 -2.12 -13.21 -1.37
N HIS A 81 -0.99 -13.57 -1.98
CA HIS A 81 0.29 -13.73 -1.32
C HIS A 81 1.27 -12.66 -1.79
N VAL A 82 2.21 -12.31 -0.92
CA VAL A 82 3.37 -11.46 -1.25
C VAL A 82 4.60 -12.35 -1.22
N TYR A 83 5.45 -12.17 -2.22
CA TYR A 83 6.78 -12.74 -2.33
C TYR A 83 7.77 -11.59 -2.18
N LEU A 84 8.53 -11.60 -1.09
CA LEU A 84 9.64 -10.67 -0.89
C LEU A 84 10.94 -11.37 -1.23
N ASP A 85 11.66 -10.82 -2.21
CA ASP A 85 13.00 -11.27 -2.59
C ASP A 85 14.04 -10.42 -1.87
N PHE A 86 14.82 -11.02 -0.96
CA PHE A 86 15.80 -10.29 -0.19
C PHE A 86 17.02 -9.95 -1.03
N GLU A 87 17.35 -8.66 -1.09
CA GLU A 87 18.56 -8.20 -1.78
C GLU A 87 19.83 -8.78 -1.16
N THR A 88 19.83 -8.93 0.18
CA THR A 88 20.88 -9.60 0.94
C THR A 88 20.33 -10.88 1.60
N PRO A 89 20.77 -12.08 1.19
CA PRO A 89 20.33 -13.32 1.80
C PRO A 89 20.78 -13.48 3.25
N ILE A 90 19.95 -14.12 4.06
CA ILE A 90 20.23 -14.43 5.47
C ILE A 90 20.77 -15.86 5.55
N PHE A 91 21.99 -16.04 6.04
CA PHE A 91 22.47 -17.37 6.41
C PHE A 91 22.04 -17.70 7.85
N SER A 92 21.20 -18.72 8.00
CA SER A 92 20.73 -19.20 9.29
C SER A 92 21.43 -20.52 9.61
N SER A 93 22.26 -20.53 10.66
CA SER A 93 22.92 -21.75 11.13
C SER A 93 21.92 -22.70 11.82
N GLU A 94 22.32 -23.95 12.01
CA GLU A 94 21.55 -24.93 12.78
C GLU A 94 21.10 -24.38 14.14
N GLY A 95 19.83 -24.60 14.48
CA GLY A 95 19.25 -24.21 15.76
C GLY A 95 19.14 -22.70 16.00
N SER A 96 19.53 -21.85 15.04
CA SER A 96 19.54 -20.40 15.22
C SER A 96 18.15 -19.78 15.10
N ALA A 97 17.99 -18.62 15.74
CA ALA A 97 16.83 -17.77 15.59
C ALA A 97 17.29 -16.31 15.40
N ALA A 98 16.54 -15.56 14.61
CA ALA A 98 16.80 -14.15 14.34
C ALA A 98 15.49 -13.39 14.12
N SER A 99 15.48 -12.11 14.47
CA SER A 99 14.44 -11.17 14.08
C SER A 99 15.06 -10.16 13.14
N VAL A 100 14.46 -9.96 11.97
CA VAL A 100 14.90 -8.94 11.00
C VAL A 100 13.75 -8.02 10.64
N PHE A 101 14.08 -6.79 10.28
CA PHE A 101 13.14 -5.84 9.70
C PHE A 101 13.37 -5.80 8.19
N VAL A 102 12.31 -5.87 7.41
CA VAL A 102 12.38 -5.88 5.95
C VAL A 102 11.41 -4.87 5.36
N ARG A 103 11.81 -4.21 4.28
CA ARG A 103 10.91 -3.33 3.52
C ARG A 103 9.84 -4.16 2.83
N CYS A 104 8.59 -3.78 3.04
CA CYS A 104 7.43 -4.41 2.41
C CYS A 104 6.60 -3.31 1.73
N PRO A 105 6.31 -3.43 0.42
CA PRO A 105 5.53 -2.42 -0.28
C PRO A 105 4.16 -2.22 0.35
N VAL A 106 3.65 -1.00 0.24
CA VAL A 106 2.28 -0.61 0.55
C VAL A 106 1.67 0.11 -0.64
N GLU A 107 0.36 0.01 -0.78
CA GLU A 107 -0.41 0.84 -1.70
C GLU A 107 -1.15 1.92 -0.91
N ILE A 108 -1.67 2.94 -1.59
CA ILE A 108 -2.56 3.96 -1.04
C ILE A 108 -3.99 3.57 -1.37
N GLY A 109 -4.82 3.34 -0.36
CA GLY A 109 -6.27 3.19 -0.50
C GLY A 109 -6.98 4.53 -0.30
N ILE A 110 -7.92 4.84 -1.18
CA ILE A 110 -8.79 6.01 -1.07
C ILE A 110 -10.21 5.48 -0.89
N PHE A 111 -10.84 5.90 0.20
CA PHE A 111 -12.16 5.44 0.61
C PHE A 111 -13.13 6.60 0.77
N LEU A 112 -14.37 6.43 0.31
CA LEU A 112 -15.46 7.33 0.67
C LEU A 112 -15.95 6.95 2.06
N VAL A 113 -16.06 7.93 2.96
CA VAL A 113 -16.56 7.74 4.32
C VAL A 113 -17.96 8.35 4.42
N HIS A 114 -18.94 7.53 4.77
CA HIS A 114 -20.33 7.95 4.97
C HIS A 114 -21.01 7.02 5.96
N ASP A 115 -21.96 7.53 6.75
CA ASP A 115 -22.80 6.77 7.70
C ASP A 115 -22.12 5.60 8.44
N GLY A 116 -20.91 5.82 8.98
CA GLY A 116 -20.17 4.80 9.74
C GLY A 116 -19.58 3.65 8.91
N HIS A 117 -19.61 3.74 7.58
CA HIS A 117 -19.01 2.78 6.65
C HIS A 117 -18.06 3.44 5.66
N LYS A 118 -17.29 2.60 4.96
CA LYS A 118 -16.22 3.00 4.04
C LYS A 118 -16.35 2.23 2.74
N ASP A 119 -16.47 2.93 1.62
CA ASP A 119 -16.45 2.34 0.28
C ASP A 119 -15.12 2.60 -0.41
N SER A 120 -14.56 1.60 -1.10
CA SER A 120 -13.34 1.80 -1.88
C SER A 120 -13.62 2.66 -3.11
N LEU A 121 -13.00 3.84 -3.17
CA LEU A 121 -13.07 4.74 -4.31
C LEU A 121 -11.98 4.42 -5.33
N ASP A 122 -10.74 4.30 -4.87
CA ASP A 122 -9.56 4.09 -5.70
C ASP A 122 -8.40 3.50 -4.90
N TRP A 123 -7.40 3.00 -5.60
CA TRP A 123 -6.13 2.59 -5.04
C TRP A 123 -4.99 3.02 -5.96
N VAL A 124 -3.88 3.40 -5.35
CA VAL A 124 -2.71 3.91 -6.06
C VAL A 124 -1.45 3.23 -5.54
N ASP A 125 -0.54 2.94 -6.45
CA ASP A 125 0.82 2.50 -6.14
C ASP A 125 1.77 3.64 -6.54
N CYS A 126 2.61 4.07 -5.61
CA CYS A 126 3.62 5.11 -5.85
C CYS A 126 4.91 4.55 -6.48
N GLU A 127 5.06 3.22 -6.57
CA GLU A 127 6.23 2.55 -7.15
C GLU A 127 5.80 1.39 -8.09
N PRO A 128 5.09 1.69 -9.20
CA PRO A 128 4.52 0.67 -10.06
C PRO A 128 5.56 -0.23 -10.76
N PHE A 129 6.82 0.20 -10.86
CA PHE A 129 7.90 -0.58 -11.48
C PHE A 129 8.24 -1.85 -10.68
N ASN A 130 8.03 -1.80 -9.37
CA ASN A 130 8.19 -2.93 -8.46
C ASN A 130 6.93 -3.82 -8.40
N SER A 131 5.88 -3.44 -9.13
CA SER A 131 4.55 -3.98 -8.98
C SER A 131 4.30 -5.17 -9.91
N ARG A 132 5.05 -6.27 -9.70
CA ARG A 132 5.05 -7.46 -10.58
C ARG A 132 4.34 -8.66 -9.94
N PHE A 133 4.05 -9.67 -10.75
CA PHE A 133 3.59 -10.97 -10.27
C PHE A 133 4.65 -12.05 -10.51
N CYS A 134 4.76 -13.00 -9.59
CA CYS A 134 5.56 -14.21 -9.77
C CYS A 134 4.74 -15.45 -9.38
N LEU A 135 5.16 -16.61 -9.89
CA LEU A 135 4.60 -17.89 -9.50
C LEU A 135 5.58 -18.58 -8.53
N TYR A 136 5.14 -18.81 -7.30
CA TYR A 136 5.90 -19.58 -6.32
C TYR A 136 5.49 -21.05 -6.37
N GLY A 137 6.37 -21.91 -6.88
CA GLY A 137 6.13 -23.35 -7.02
C GLY A 137 6.15 -23.80 -8.49
N SER A 138 5.57 -24.97 -8.74
CA SER A 138 5.51 -25.53 -10.10
C SER A 138 4.51 -24.76 -10.98
N PRO A 139 4.64 -24.81 -12.31
CA PRO A 139 3.64 -24.23 -13.22
C PRO A 139 2.21 -24.74 -13.01
N GLU A 140 2.05 -25.98 -12.55
CA GLU A 140 0.73 -26.63 -12.41
C GLU A 140 0.03 -26.35 -11.08
N SER A 141 0.78 -26.10 -10.00
CA SER A 141 0.23 -25.96 -8.65
C SER A 141 0.83 -24.81 -7.83
N GLY A 142 1.56 -23.92 -8.49
CA GLY A 142 2.21 -22.78 -7.85
C GLY A 142 1.21 -21.76 -7.33
N THR A 143 1.66 -20.96 -6.36
CA THR A 143 0.90 -19.83 -5.81
C THR A 143 1.27 -18.56 -6.55
N LEU A 144 0.27 -17.85 -7.07
CA LEU A 144 0.48 -16.53 -7.65
C LEU A 144 0.72 -15.52 -6.53
N CYS A 145 1.87 -14.85 -6.58
CA CYS A 145 2.30 -13.89 -5.57
C CYS A 145 2.49 -12.51 -6.21
N LYS A 146 2.25 -11.47 -5.42
CA LYS A 146 2.80 -10.14 -5.65
C LYS A 146 4.30 -10.19 -5.38
N TYR A 147 5.10 -9.92 -6.39
CA TYR A 147 6.55 -9.90 -6.27
C TYR A 147 7.04 -8.51 -5.88
N ALA A 148 8.00 -8.45 -4.96
CA ALA A 148 8.77 -7.23 -4.71
C ALA A 148 10.21 -7.56 -4.24
N PRO A 149 11.22 -6.79 -4.67
CA PRO A 149 12.51 -6.77 -3.99
C PRO A 149 12.34 -6.18 -2.58
N SER A 150 13.19 -6.61 -1.66
CA SER A 150 13.09 -6.22 -0.26
C SER A 150 14.47 -6.10 0.37
N GLU A 151 14.74 -4.93 0.93
CA GLU A 151 15.94 -4.64 1.69
C GLU A 151 15.72 -4.99 3.18
N ILE A 152 16.75 -5.56 3.81
CA ILE A 152 16.80 -5.73 5.27
C ILE A 152 17.28 -4.42 5.88
N VAL A 153 16.51 -3.89 6.82
CA VAL A 153 16.76 -2.60 7.47
C VAL A 153 16.89 -2.76 8.99
N ASP A 154 17.24 -1.68 9.68
CA ASP A 154 17.57 -1.72 11.11
C ASP A 154 16.34 -1.59 12.01
N SER A 155 15.30 -0.88 11.56
CA SER A 155 14.18 -0.48 12.41
C SER A 155 12.89 -0.16 11.63
N TYR A 156 11.81 0.12 12.38
CA TYR A 156 10.56 0.64 11.82
C TYR A 156 10.70 2.05 11.21
N ASP A 157 11.71 2.81 11.62
CA ASP A 157 11.92 4.18 11.17
C ASP A 157 12.48 4.24 9.73
N ASP A 158 12.96 3.11 9.21
CA ASP A 158 13.52 2.99 7.85
C ASP A 158 12.45 2.82 6.75
N SER A 159 11.17 2.98 7.12
CA SER A 159 10.04 3.04 6.18
C SER A 159 10.19 4.21 5.21
N THR A 160 9.75 4.03 3.97
CA THR A 160 9.70 5.11 2.97
C THR A 160 8.25 5.54 2.78
N PRO A 161 7.86 6.79 3.10
CA PRO A 161 6.47 7.23 3.03
C PRO A 161 5.83 6.94 1.67
N PHE A 162 4.62 6.38 1.71
CA PHE A 162 3.79 6.08 0.54
C PHE A 162 4.26 4.97 -0.39
N THR A 163 5.47 4.43 -0.21
CA THR A 163 5.98 3.31 -1.00
C THR A 163 6.07 2.03 -0.18
N ASP A 164 6.66 2.09 1.03
CA ASP A 164 7.02 0.90 1.79
C ASP A 164 6.76 1.07 3.29
N GLY A 165 6.20 0.02 3.88
CA GLY A 165 6.18 -0.20 5.32
C GLY A 165 7.32 -1.13 5.75
N ILE A 166 7.48 -1.30 7.07
CA ILE A 166 8.44 -2.24 7.64
C ILE A 166 7.71 -3.46 8.19
N LEU A 167 8.10 -4.63 7.71
CA LEU A 167 7.64 -5.92 8.20
C LEU A 167 8.71 -6.52 9.13
N LYS A 168 8.34 -6.86 10.36
CA LYS A 168 9.20 -7.65 11.25
C LYS A 168 9.02 -9.13 10.92
N VAL A 169 10.13 -9.82 10.68
CA VAL A 169 10.15 -11.26 10.37
C VAL A 169 10.95 -11.98 11.45
N ASP A 170 10.29 -12.89 12.15
CA ASP A 170 10.91 -13.76 13.14
C ASP A 170 11.23 -15.10 12.47
N LEU A 171 12.52 -15.41 12.36
CA LEU A 171 13.06 -16.61 11.72
C LEU A 171 13.60 -17.57 12.78
N LYS A 172 13.30 -18.86 12.63
CA LYS A 172 13.85 -19.93 13.47
C LYS A 172 14.19 -21.14 12.59
N ASN A 173 15.44 -21.59 12.68
CA ASN A 173 15.89 -22.79 12.00
C ASN A 173 15.90 -23.98 12.95
N ASP A 174 14.84 -24.78 12.87
CA ASP A 174 14.68 -26.02 13.64
C ASP A 174 15.33 -27.24 12.94
N LEU A 175 16.07 -27.04 11.85
CA LEU A 175 16.76 -28.10 11.13
C LEU A 175 18.18 -28.32 11.67
N GLU A 176 18.66 -29.56 11.56
CA GLU A 176 20.03 -29.99 11.91
C GLU A 176 21.08 -29.57 10.85
N LYS A 177 20.87 -28.43 10.18
CA LYS A 177 21.80 -27.87 9.19
C LYS A 177 21.56 -26.39 8.97
N GLY A 178 22.60 -25.69 8.52
CA GLY A 178 22.47 -24.32 8.06
C GLY A 178 21.79 -24.20 6.69
N LEU A 179 21.09 -23.10 6.46
CA LEU A 179 20.51 -22.75 5.16
C LEU A 179 20.61 -21.26 4.87
N THR A 180 20.58 -20.93 3.58
CA THR A 180 20.47 -19.55 3.09
C THR A 180 19.01 -19.24 2.76
N ILE A 181 18.46 -18.22 3.41
CA ILE A 181 17.12 -17.69 3.20
C ILE A 181 17.25 -16.44 2.34
N SER A 182 16.80 -16.50 1.09
CA SER A 182 16.83 -15.36 0.17
C SER A 182 15.47 -14.71 -0.04
N LYS A 183 14.40 -15.27 0.53
CA LYS A 183 13.03 -14.88 0.20
C LYS A 183 12.04 -15.38 1.25
N ILE A 184 10.92 -14.69 1.33
CA ILE A 184 9.75 -15.13 2.10
C ILE A 184 8.48 -14.99 1.28
N VAL A 185 7.53 -15.89 1.52
CA VAL A 185 6.20 -15.87 0.91
C VAL A 185 5.16 -15.96 2.03
N PHE A 186 4.22 -15.03 2.05
CA PHE A 186 3.19 -14.98 3.08
C PHE A 186 1.85 -14.51 2.51
N ALA A 187 0.76 -14.89 3.16
CA ALA A 187 -0.57 -14.43 2.80
C ALA A 187 -0.76 -12.99 3.30
N ALA A 188 -1.07 -12.06 2.38
CA ALA A 188 -1.17 -10.64 2.73
C ALA A 188 -2.30 -10.36 3.73
N ASN A 189 -3.34 -11.18 3.76
CA ASN A 189 -4.45 -11.05 4.70
C ASN A 189 -4.07 -11.36 6.17
N GLU A 190 -2.96 -12.06 6.40
CA GLU A 190 -2.45 -12.39 7.74
C GLU A 190 -1.61 -11.27 8.36
N VAL A 191 -1.24 -10.26 7.57
CA VAL A 191 -0.46 -9.10 8.03
C VAL A 191 -1.38 -7.88 8.21
N SER A 192 -1.21 -7.17 9.33
CA SER A 192 -1.88 -5.90 9.60
C SER A 192 -0.96 -4.73 9.21
N VAL A 193 -1.54 -3.69 8.61
CA VAL A 193 -0.84 -2.44 8.27
C VAL A 193 -1.07 -1.44 9.38
N TYR A 194 -0.04 -0.68 9.75
CA TYR A 194 -0.11 0.33 10.80
C TYR A 194 0.39 1.67 10.26
N TYR A 195 -0.25 2.74 10.69
CA TYR A 195 0.19 4.11 10.47
C TYR A 195 0.08 4.90 11.77
N LYS A 196 1.16 5.58 12.19
CA LYS A 196 1.23 6.33 13.46
C LYS A 196 0.68 5.54 14.65
N ASN A 197 1.13 4.29 14.81
CA ASN A 197 0.72 3.35 15.88
C ASN A 197 -0.77 2.98 15.89
N THR A 198 -1.53 3.33 14.86
CA THR A 198 -2.92 2.94 14.69
C THR A 198 -3.01 1.91 13.56
N LYS A 199 -3.81 0.87 13.77
CA LYS A 199 -4.09 -0.10 12.72
C LYS A 199 -4.89 0.58 11.60
N ALA A 200 -4.37 0.51 10.37
CA ALA A 200 -5.00 1.05 9.17
C ALA A 200 -6.11 0.11 8.66
#